data_AF-A0A0M1IYR6-F1
#
_entry.id   AF-A0A0M1IYR6-F1
#
_cell.length_a   1.000
_cell.length_b   1.000
_cell.length_c   1.000
_cell.angle_alpha   90.00
_cell.angle_beta   90.00
_cell.angle_gamma   90.00
#
_symmetry.space_group_name_H-M   'P 1'
#
loop_
_entity.id
_entity.type
_entity.pdbx_description
1 polymer ?
#
loop_
_entity_poly.entity_id
_entity_poly.type
_entity_poly.pdbx_seq_one_letter_code
_entity_poly.pdbx_strand_id
1 'polypeptide(L)'
;MNKVSNFIKSTGNFLGNNIENACENTGKILYKSLKQNNHNTMAKGAKGSGKLLGKIGSITTKSVFNIAGITLEGGVKFSKFTGKFIKEKAIKKEVRVYGESDEFYKDKFVEVDYEVLDKK
;
A
#
# COMPACT_ATOMS: atom_id res chain seq x y z
N MET A 1 4.53 -7.42 12.30
CA MET A 1 3.87 -7.03 11.03
C MET A 1 2.86 -5.93 11.33
N ASN A 2 2.84 -4.87 10.54
CA ASN A 2 1.88 -3.77 10.72
C ASN A 2 0.48 -4.23 10.30
N LYS A 3 -0.58 -3.91 11.08
CA LYS A 3 -1.98 -4.30 10.75
C LYS A 3 -2.37 -3.85 9.33
N VAL A 4 -1.90 -2.67 8.91
CA VAL A 4 -2.14 -2.11 7.57
C VAL A 4 -1.41 -2.91 6.48
N SER A 5 -0.17 -3.34 6.72
CA SER A 5 0.59 -4.18 5.79
C SER A 5 -0.08 -5.55 5.60
N ASN A 6 -0.56 -6.17 6.69
CA ASN A 6 -1.31 -7.42 6.61
C ASN A 6 -2.62 -7.26 5.83
N PHE A 7 -3.33 -6.15 6.05
CA PHE A 7 -4.56 -5.85 5.33
C PHE A 7 -4.31 -5.71 3.82
N ILE A 8 -3.24 -5.00 3.42
CA ILE A 8 -2.86 -4.82 2.02
C ILE A 8 -2.48 -6.15 1.38
N LYS A 9 -1.63 -6.96 2.05
CA LYS A 9 -1.26 -8.30 1.56
C LYS A 9 -2.49 -9.21 1.40
N SER A 10 -3.40 -9.19 2.38
CA SER A 10 -4.63 -9.98 2.35
C SER A 10 -5.57 -9.54 1.22
N THR A 11 -5.71 -8.23 1.01
CA THR A 11 -6.47 -7.66 -0.11
C THR A 11 -5.89 -8.09 -1.46
N GLY A 12 -4.57 -8.07 -1.61
CA GLY A 12 -3.89 -8.58 -2.80
C GLY A 12 -4.17 -10.05 -3.07
N ASN A 13 -4.18 -10.89 -2.03
CA ASN A 13 -4.54 -12.31 -2.14
C ASN A 13 -6.00 -12.51 -2.55
N PHE A 14 -6.92 -11.77 -1.93
CA PHE A 14 -8.35 -11.83 -2.26
C PHE A 14 -8.62 -11.40 -3.71
N LEU A 15 -8.08 -10.25 -4.12
CA LEU A 15 -8.22 -9.74 -5.49
C LEU A 15 -7.58 -10.67 -6.51
N GLY A 16 -6.37 -11.16 -6.25
CA GLY A 16 -5.69 -12.10 -7.15
C GLY A 16 -6.50 -13.39 -7.37
N ASN A 17 -7.06 -13.96 -6.29
CA ASN A 17 -7.92 -15.15 -6.39
C ASN A 17 -9.21 -14.87 -7.18
N ASN A 18 -9.82 -13.70 -6.99
CA ASN A 18 -11.03 -13.32 -7.74
C ASN A 18 -10.75 -13.10 -9.23
N ILE A 19 -9.61 -12.50 -9.58
CA ILE A 19 -9.18 -12.35 -10.98
C ILE A 19 -9.00 -13.73 -11.63
N GLU A 20 -8.33 -14.65 -10.92
CA GLU A 20 -8.14 -16.02 -11.40
C GLU A 20 -9.48 -16.70 -11.70
N ASN A 21 -10.40 -16.64 -10.73
CA ASN A 21 -11.74 -17.24 -10.84
C ASN A 21 -12.58 -16.59 -11.95
N ALA A 22 -12.55 -15.25 -12.06
CA ALA A 22 -13.29 -14.51 -13.07
C ALA A 22 -12.82 -14.84 -14.48
N CYS A 23 -11.50 -14.85 -14.71
CA CYS A 23 -10.91 -15.20 -15.99
C CYS A 23 -11.15 -16.67 -16.36
N GLU A 24 -11.02 -17.60 -15.39
CA GLU A 24 -11.30 -19.02 -15.64
C GLU A 24 -12.78 -19.27 -15.96
N ASN A 25 -13.70 -18.64 -15.23
CA ASN A 25 -15.14 -18.75 -15.50
C ASN A 25 -15.52 -18.14 -16.85
N THR A 26 -14.95 -16.98 -17.19
CA THR A 26 -15.17 -16.35 -18.49
C THR A 26 -14.67 -17.25 -19.62
N GLY A 27 -13.47 -17.84 -19.48
CA GLY A 27 -12.94 -18.82 -20.43
C GLY A 27 -13.82 -20.07 -20.57
N LYS A 28 -14.43 -20.55 -19.47
CA LYS A 28 -15.39 -21.68 -19.49
C LYS A 28 -16.70 -21.32 -20.19
N ILE A 29 -17.22 -20.10 -19.97
CA ILE A 29 -18.45 -19.61 -20.62
C ILE A 29 -18.21 -19.47 -22.13
N LEU A 30 -17.11 -18.83 -22.52
CA LEU A 30 -16.72 -18.68 -23.93
C LEU A 30 -16.48 -20.04 -24.58
N TYR A 31 -15.86 -21.00 -23.88
CA TYR A 31 -15.72 -22.38 -24.36
C TYR A 31 -17.08 -23.02 -24.68
N LYS A 32 -18.07 -22.91 -23.78
CA LYS A 32 -19.41 -23.48 -23.99
C LYS A 32 -20.09 -22.84 -25.20
N SER A 33 -20.05 -21.51 -25.29
CA SER A 33 -20.66 -20.75 -26.41
C SER A 33 -20.02 -21.09 -27.75
N LEU A 34 -18.67 -21.08 -27.84
CA LEU A 34 -17.95 -21.39 -29.07
C LEU A 34 -18.12 -22.85 -29.50
N LYS A 35 -18.20 -23.77 -28.54
CA LYS A 35 -18.47 -25.19 -28.83
C LYS A 35 -19.88 -25.42 -29.37
N GLN A 36 -20.89 -24.72 -28.84
CA GLN A 36 -22.26 -24.77 -29.38
C GLN A 36 -22.33 -24.29 -30.83
N ASN A 37 -21.48 -23.33 -31.21
CA ASN A 37 -21.39 -22.79 -32.57
C ASN A 37 -20.40 -23.56 -33.48
N ASN A 38 -20.01 -24.80 -33.14
CA ASN A 38 -19.05 -25.63 -33.88
C ASN A 38 -17.62 -25.06 -34.05
N HIS A 39 -17.25 -24.00 -33.32
CA HIS A 39 -15.91 -23.41 -33.34
C HIS A 39 -14.95 -24.09 -32.34
N ASN A 40 -14.72 -25.40 -32.52
CA ASN A 40 -14.00 -26.25 -31.55
C ASN A 40 -12.56 -25.80 -31.23
N THR A 41 -11.80 -25.35 -32.23
CA THR A 41 -10.42 -24.86 -32.04
C THR A 41 -10.40 -23.58 -31.22
N MET A 42 -11.32 -22.66 -31.52
CA MET A 42 -11.47 -21.38 -30.82
C MET A 42 -11.96 -21.58 -29.38
N ALA A 43 -12.87 -22.54 -29.16
CA ALA A 43 -13.33 -22.92 -27.83
C ALA A 43 -12.18 -23.38 -26.94
N LYS A 44 -11.34 -24.31 -27.42
CA LYS A 44 -10.14 -24.77 -26.68
C LYS A 44 -9.19 -23.61 -26.37
N GLY A 45 -8.98 -22.72 -27.34
CA GLY A 45 -8.19 -21.50 -27.18
C GLY A 45 -8.73 -20.61 -26.05
N ALA A 46 -10.02 -20.28 -26.06
CA ALA A 46 -10.67 -19.44 -25.05
C ALA A 46 -10.61 -20.03 -23.63
N LYS A 47 -10.76 -21.36 -23.50
CA LYS A 47 -10.60 -22.05 -22.21
C LYS A 47 -9.17 -21.96 -21.68
N GLY A 48 -8.19 -22.18 -22.56
CA GLY A 48 -6.77 -22.14 -22.22
C GLY A 48 -6.30 -20.73 -21.86
N SER A 49 -6.66 -19.74 -22.68
CA SER A 49 -6.30 -18.34 -22.46
C SER A 49 -6.94 -17.78 -21.19
N GLY A 50 -8.21 -18.08 -20.92
CA GLY A 50 -8.87 -17.66 -19.67
C GLY A 50 -8.16 -18.18 -18.42
N LYS A 51 -7.71 -19.45 -18.43
CA LYS A 51 -6.93 -20.03 -17.31
C LYS A 51 -5.55 -19.40 -17.19
N LEU A 52 -4.86 -19.18 -18.30
CA LEU A 52 -3.51 -18.60 -18.31
C LEU A 52 -3.51 -17.14 -17.86
N LEU A 53 -4.41 -16.32 -18.43
CA LEU A 53 -4.58 -14.91 -18.07
C LEU A 53 -4.99 -14.76 -16.60
N GLY A 54 -5.90 -15.61 -16.12
CA GLY A 54 -6.31 -15.61 -14.72
C GLY A 54 -5.13 -15.86 -13.77
N LYS A 55 -4.29 -16.86 -14.07
CA LYS A 55 -3.08 -17.16 -13.27
C LYS A 55 -2.08 -16.01 -13.28
N ILE A 56 -1.77 -15.46 -14.46
CA ILE A 56 -0.81 -14.35 -14.57
C ILE A 56 -1.34 -13.12 -13.82
N GLY A 57 -2.61 -12.75 -14.03
CA GLY A 57 -3.23 -11.62 -13.32
C GLY A 57 -3.26 -11.81 -11.81
N SER A 58 -3.54 -13.04 -11.34
CA SER A 58 -3.49 -13.43 -9.92
C SER A 58 -2.11 -13.22 -9.31
N ILE A 59 -1.05 -13.72 -9.97
CA ILE A 59 0.34 -13.61 -9.52
C ILE A 59 0.79 -12.14 -9.48
N THR A 60 0.52 -11.38 -10.54
CA THR A 60 0.92 -9.97 -10.63
C THR A 60 0.24 -9.15 -9.54
N THR A 61 -1.07 -9.33 -9.35
CA THR A 61 -1.84 -8.61 -8.33
C THR A 61 -1.33 -8.92 -6.93
N LYS A 62 -1.13 -10.20 -6.59
CA LYS A 62 -0.57 -10.62 -5.30
C LYS A 62 0.82 -10.02 -5.06
N SER A 63 1.66 -10.01 -6.09
CA SER A 63 3.03 -9.48 -6.02
C SER A 63 3.05 -7.98 -5.75
N VAL A 64 2.25 -7.19 -6.48
CA VAL A 64 2.19 -5.73 -6.31
C VAL A 64 1.74 -5.36 -4.89
N PHE A 65 0.68 -6.00 -4.40
CA PHE A 65 0.19 -5.74 -3.05
C PHE A 65 1.17 -6.22 -1.96
N ASN A 66 1.90 -7.31 -2.20
CA ASN A 66 2.95 -7.75 -1.28
C ASN A 66 4.09 -6.73 -1.20
N ILE A 67 4.55 -6.21 -2.34
CA ILE A 67 5.56 -5.14 -2.40
C ILE A 67 5.05 -3.89 -1.69
N ALA A 68 3.82 -3.44 -1.97
CA ALA A 68 3.23 -2.29 -1.30
C ALA A 68 3.17 -2.46 0.23
N GLY A 69 2.80 -3.66 0.71
CA GLY A 69 2.81 -3.99 2.13
C GLY A 69 4.21 -3.95 2.76
N ILE A 70 5.22 -4.49 2.07
CA ILE A 70 6.63 -4.46 2.51
C ILE A 70 7.15 -3.02 2.56
N THR A 71 6.89 -2.21 1.53
CA THR A 71 7.30 -0.80 1.46
C THR A 71 6.68 0.01 2.60
N LEU A 72 5.40 -0.21 2.90
CA LEU A 72 4.74 0.40 4.06
C LEU A 72 5.35 -0.02 5.40
N GLU A 73 5.73 -1.28 5.55
CA GLU A 73 6.48 -1.72 6.74
C GLU A 73 7.85 -1.06 6.85
N GLY A 74 8.57 -0.91 5.74
CA GLY A 74 9.84 -0.19 5.67
C GLY A 74 9.69 1.28 6.06
N GLY A 75 8.71 1.98 5.48
CA GLY A 75 8.42 3.39 5.77
C GLY A 75 7.98 3.61 7.22
N VAL A 76 7.16 2.74 7.79
CA VAL A 76 6.74 2.84 9.20
C VAL A 76 7.91 2.55 10.16
N LYS A 77 8.80 1.62 9.83
CA LYS A 77 10.02 1.38 10.63
C LYS A 77 10.96 2.58 10.58
N PHE A 78 11.16 3.15 9.38
CA PHE A 78 11.98 4.35 9.21
C PHE A 78 11.39 5.53 9.99
N SER A 79 10.09 5.82 9.84
CA SER A 79 9.40 6.87 10.60
C SER A 79 9.50 6.68 12.11
N LYS A 80 9.35 5.45 12.63
CA LYS A 80 9.55 5.16 14.06
C LYS A 80 11.01 5.36 14.50
N PHE A 81 11.97 4.97 13.67
CA PHE A 81 13.39 5.18 13.96
C PHE A 81 13.74 6.66 13.98
N THR A 82 13.33 7.42 12.96
CA THR A 82 13.53 8.87 12.87
C THR A 82 12.81 9.60 14.00
N GLY A 83 11.58 9.22 14.33
CA GLY A 83 10.83 9.78 15.47
C GLY A 83 11.50 9.47 16.82
N LYS A 84 12.08 8.28 16.99
CA LYS A 84 12.85 7.93 18.20
C LYS A 84 14.17 8.71 18.27
N PHE A 85 14.87 8.87 17.14
CA PHE A 85 16.09 9.66 17.05
C PHE A 85 15.83 11.14 17.34
N ILE A 86 14.76 11.72 16.78
CA ILE A 86 14.32 13.08 17.10
C ILE A 86 13.98 13.17 18.59
N LYS A 87 13.25 12.21 19.16
CA LYS A 87 12.92 12.23 20.60
C LYS A 87 14.15 12.13 21.52
N GLU A 88 15.18 11.38 21.12
CA GLU A 88 16.39 11.17 21.92
C GLU A 88 17.44 12.28 21.74
N LYS A 89 17.52 12.89 20.55
CA LYS A 89 18.54 13.91 20.23
C LYS A 89 18.02 15.35 20.12
N ALA A 90 16.73 15.55 19.86
CA ALA A 90 16.15 16.89 19.88
C ALA A 90 15.84 17.26 21.33
N ILE A 91 16.61 18.19 21.88
CA ILE A 91 16.28 18.84 23.14
C ILE A 91 15.03 19.68 22.88
N LYS A 92 13.96 19.43 23.63
CA LYS A 92 12.77 20.29 23.62
C LYS A 92 13.21 21.69 24.05
N LYS A 93 13.42 22.60 23.11
CA LYS A 93 13.72 24.01 23.38
C LYS A 93 12.44 24.61 23.96
N GLU A 94 12.29 24.61 25.28
CA GLU A 94 11.19 25.31 25.95
C GLU A 94 11.40 26.82 25.77
N VAL A 95 10.75 27.39 24.77
CA VAL A 95 10.68 28.84 24.60
C VAL A 95 9.63 29.35 25.58
N ARG A 96 10.07 29.87 26.74
CA ARG A 96 9.20 30.64 27.63
C ARG A 96 9.08 32.05 27.08
N VAL A 97 7.94 32.36 26.48
CA VAL A 97 7.58 33.73 26.09
C VAL A 97 6.98 34.40 27.32
N TYR A 98 7.72 35.33 27.93
CA TYR A 98 7.18 36.19 28.98
C TYR A 98 6.60 37.45 28.33
N GLY A 99 5.31 37.67 28.49
CA GLY A 99 4.61 38.89 28.08
C GLY A 99 3.49 39.18 29.07
N GLU A 100 3.52 40.37 29.68
CA GLU A 100 2.38 40.88 30.43
C GLU A 100 1.34 41.43 29.45
N SER A 101 0.22 40.70 29.34
CA SER A 101 -1.11 41.09 28.80
C SER A 101 -1.67 40.13 27.76
N ASP A 102 -2.97 39.90 27.86
CA ASP A 102 -3.78 39.07 26.96
C ASP A 102 -3.82 39.57 25.49
N GLU A 103 -3.30 40.78 25.22
CA GLU A 103 -3.26 41.36 23.87
C GLU A 103 -2.01 40.99 23.06
N PHE A 104 -0.91 40.57 23.70
CA PHE A 104 0.35 40.27 22.98
C PHE A 104 0.27 39.03 22.07
N TYR A 105 -0.68 38.12 22.32
CA TYR A 105 -0.77 36.81 21.68
C TYR A 105 -1.79 36.73 20.53
N LYS A 106 -2.56 37.78 20.26
CA LYS A 106 -3.68 37.71 19.30
C LYS A 106 -3.27 37.41 17.85
N ASP A 107 -2.06 37.81 17.43
CA ASP A 107 -1.59 37.70 16.04
C ASP A 107 -0.19 37.09 15.88
N LYS A 108 0.35 36.41 16.91
CA LYS A 108 1.71 35.84 16.84
C LYS A 108 1.68 34.33 16.62
N PHE A 109 2.23 33.90 15.49
CA PHE A 109 2.61 32.52 15.23
C PHE A 109 3.97 32.25 15.89
N VAL A 110 4.04 31.23 16.74
CA VAL A 110 5.31 30.75 17.30
C VAL A 110 5.90 29.75 16.30
N GLU A 111 6.84 30.23 15.48
CA GLU A 111 7.61 29.38 14.59
C GLU A 111 8.76 28.74 15.39
N VAL A 112 8.71 27.41 15.52
CA VAL A 112 9.70 26.65 16.30
C VAL A 112 10.72 26.05 15.35
N ASP A 113 11.86 26.72 15.19
CA ASP A 113 13.00 26.17 14.46
C ASP A 113 13.76 25.16 15.33
N TYR A 114 13.88 23.93 14.83
CA TYR A 114 14.65 22.86 15.44
C TYR A 114 16.10 22.92 14.95
N GLU A 115 17.03 23.37 15.79
CA GLU A 115 18.48 23.28 15.52
C GLU A 115 19.00 21.87 15.80
N VAL A 116 19.65 21.24 14.80
CA VAL A 116 20.36 19.98 14.96
C VAL A 116 21.80 20.29 15.40
N LEU A 117 22.14 19.96 16.64
CA LEU A 117 23.52 20.06 17.13
C LEU A 117 24.33 18.83 16.69
N ASP A 118 25.24 19.01 15.73
CA ASP A 118 26.26 18.01 15.43
C ASP A 118 27.24 17.91 16.61
N LYS A 119 27.37 16.70 17.17
CA LYS A 119 28.38 16.41 18.20
C LYS A 119 29.73 16.24 17.51
N LYS A 120 30.67 17.14 17.83
CA LYS A 120 32.12 16.92 17.66
C LYS A 120 32.58 15.69 18.45
#